data_AF-A0A8J4PQU5-F1
#
_entry.id   AF-A0A8J4PQU5-F1
#
_cell.length_a   1.000
_cell.length_b   1.000
_cell.length_c   1.000
_cell.angle_alpha   90.00
_cell.angle_beta   90.00
_cell.angle_gamma   90.00
#
_symmetry.space_group_name_H-M   'P 1'
#
loop_
_entity.id
_entity.type
_entity.pdbx_description
1 polymer ?
#
loop_
_entity_poly.entity_id
_entity_poly.type
_entity_poly.pdbx_seq_one_letter_code
_entity_poly.pdbx_strand_id
1 'polypeptide(L)'
;MVKKNTPTTTKKVDQDYDVLNLNNVSLGTKETKDTNTTINPLLDDFKIIDQLAKNTAIHLGKLVNQHKILSENSLLKKETSTISKQDFNNQLPTKLDLLKKKIKPVNENSSILPTKNKLKVNQENKKWYGFGEKEITDEMRQEAQLIRLQQFLDPTKRFNRDTASEELPEHFEIGTFENNSADYYNRFTNKEKKRGTLGDILANENMLDYIDTKSTKIFNQERTKVRKSKRFFKSKK
;
A
#
# COMPACT_ATOMS: atom_id res chain seq x y z
N MET A 1 18.13 44.92 -5.20
CA MET A 1 17.15 45.25 -4.12
C MET A 1 17.00 44.05 -3.21
N VAL A 2 17.47 44.16 -1.96
CA VAL A 2 17.58 43.09 -0.97
C VAL A 2 16.21 42.88 -0.30
N LYS A 3 15.62 41.69 -0.43
CA LYS A 3 14.40 41.31 0.31
C LYS A 3 14.79 40.72 1.67
N LYS A 4 14.42 41.41 2.74
CA LYS A 4 14.59 40.99 4.13
C LYS A 4 13.55 39.90 4.45
N ASN A 5 14.00 38.77 4.98
CA ASN A 5 13.14 37.74 5.56
C ASN A 5 12.68 38.18 6.96
N THR A 6 11.36 38.21 7.18
CA THR A 6 10.74 38.37 8.51
C THR A 6 10.36 37.01 9.08
N PRO A 7 10.55 36.75 10.39
CA PRO A 7 10.24 35.46 10.99
C PRO A 7 8.72 35.26 11.18
N THR A 8 8.22 34.10 10.78
CA THR A 8 6.85 33.63 11.04
C THR A 8 6.74 33.11 12.48
N THR A 9 6.13 33.91 13.36
CA THR A 9 5.69 33.47 14.69
C THR A 9 4.48 32.57 14.55
N THR A 10 4.68 31.26 14.71
CA THR A 10 3.60 30.27 14.85
C THR A 10 2.93 30.47 16.20
N LYS A 11 1.75 31.11 16.24
CA LYS A 11 0.88 31.05 17.42
C LYS A 11 0.37 29.62 17.54
N LYS A 12 0.73 28.93 18.63
CA LYS A 12 0.05 27.70 19.04
C LYS A 12 -1.41 28.06 19.30
N VAL A 13 -2.31 27.31 18.66
CA VAL A 13 -3.74 27.36 18.92
C VAL A 13 -3.95 26.52 20.16
N ASP A 14 -4.17 27.17 21.30
CA ASP A 14 -4.62 26.51 22.52
C ASP A 14 -6.05 26.00 22.27
N GLN A 15 -6.20 24.68 22.12
CA GLN A 15 -7.48 24.01 21.98
C GLN A 15 -8.07 23.71 23.37
N ASP A 16 -8.23 24.73 24.20
CA ASP A 16 -9.03 24.62 25.42
C ASP A 16 -10.45 25.10 25.08
N TYR A 17 -11.18 24.25 24.36
CA TYR A 17 -12.63 24.37 24.32
C TYR A 17 -13.15 23.73 25.62
N ASP A 18 -13.36 24.57 26.64
CA ASP A 18 -14.11 24.20 27.83
C ASP A 18 -15.53 23.81 27.43
N VAL A 19 -15.73 22.53 27.15
CA VAL A 19 -17.05 21.91 27.03
C VAL A 19 -17.62 21.85 28.44
N LEU A 20 -18.31 22.91 28.84
CA LEU A 20 -19.09 22.92 30.07
C LEU A 20 -20.19 21.86 29.97
N ASN A 21 -19.91 20.71 30.58
CA ASN A 21 -20.79 19.58 30.77
C ASN A 21 -22.01 20.01 31.61
N LEU A 22 -23.12 20.34 30.93
CA LEU A 22 -24.39 20.76 31.53
C LEU A 22 -25.20 19.61 32.15
N ASN A 23 -24.54 18.57 32.65
CA ASN A 23 -25.23 17.41 33.23
C ASN A 23 -25.25 17.39 34.75
N ASN A 24 -25.21 18.53 35.44
CA ASN A 24 -25.36 18.57 36.91
C ASN A 24 -26.11 19.80 37.44
N VAL A 25 -27.25 20.15 36.82
CA VAL A 25 -28.30 20.92 37.51
C VAL A 25 -29.47 19.98 37.76
N SER A 26 -29.28 19.07 38.72
CA SER A 26 -30.38 18.37 39.36
C SER A 26 -31.15 19.40 40.20
N LEU A 27 -32.35 19.76 39.75
CA LEU A 27 -33.37 20.38 40.61
C LEU A 27 -33.82 19.33 41.63
N GLY A 28 -33.03 19.16 42.69
CA GLY A 28 -33.32 18.32 43.83
C GLY A 28 -33.61 19.19 45.05
N THR A 29 -34.89 19.38 45.33
CA THR A 29 -35.40 19.88 46.61
C THR A 29 -34.87 19.02 47.75
N LYS A 30 -34.02 19.58 48.62
CA LYS A 30 -33.75 19.02 49.94
C LYS A 30 -34.36 19.94 50.98
N GLU A 31 -35.47 19.47 51.54
CA GLU A 31 -36.06 19.98 52.76
C GLU A 31 -35.08 19.75 53.93
N THR A 32 -34.79 20.82 54.67
CA THR A 32 -34.34 20.72 56.06
C THR A 32 -35.27 21.61 56.88
N LYS A 33 -36.04 20.97 57.76
CA LYS A 33 -36.87 21.60 58.77
C LYS A 33 -35.95 22.26 59.79
N ASP A 34 -36.17 23.55 60.07
CA ASP A 34 -35.82 24.18 61.33
C ASP A 34 -36.84 25.29 61.65
N THR A 35 -37.01 25.48 62.95
CA THR A 35 -38.16 26.03 63.67
C THR A 35 -38.27 27.55 63.63
N ASN A 36 -39.53 28.05 63.60
CA ASN A 36 -40.04 29.35 64.06
C ASN A 36 -39.03 30.48 64.33
N THR A 37 -39.06 31.57 63.55
CA THR A 37 -39.12 32.99 63.98
C THR A 37 -39.17 33.93 62.75
N THR A 38 -40.25 34.71 62.65
CA THR A 38 -40.43 35.96 61.88
C THR A 38 -39.95 36.00 60.43
N ILE A 39 -40.89 35.77 59.52
CA ILE A 39 -40.78 36.04 58.08
C ILE A 39 -40.55 37.56 57.91
N ASN A 40 -39.34 37.96 57.54
CA ASN A 40 -39.14 39.26 56.89
C ASN A 40 -39.35 39.03 55.38
N PRO A 41 -40.57 39.23 54.83
CA PRO A 41 -40.87 38.93 53.43
C PRO A 41 -39.92 39.66 52.47
N LEU A 42 -39.45 40.84 52.88
CA LEU A 42 -38.45 41.64 52.17
C LEU A 42 -37.16 40.87 51.87
N LEU A 43 -36.65 40.02 52.78
CA LEU A 43 -35.35 39.37 52.62
C LEU A 43 -35.41 38.20 51.63
N ASP A 44 -36.51 37.46 51.62
CA ASP A 44 -36.78 36.41 50.64
C ASP A 44 -37.07 37.01 49.25
N ASP A 45 -37.80 38.14 49.20
CA ASP A 45 -38.02 38.90 47.98
C ASP A 45 -36.69 39.39 47.36
N PHE A 46 -35.75 39.91 48.17
CA PHE A 46 -34.42 40.28 47.69
C PHE A 46 -33.63 39.08 47.14
N LYS A 47 -33.74 37.90 47.75
CA LYS A 47 -33.07 36.68 47.29
C LYS A 47 -33.61 36.21 45.94
N ILE A 48 -34.93 36.30 45.74
CA ILE A 48 -35.58 35.98 44.46
C ILE A 48 -35.17 36.99 43.38
N ILE A 49 -35.12 38.29 43.72
CA ILE A 49 -34.68 39.35 42.81
C ILE A 49 -33.21 39.14 42.41
N ASP A 50 -32.33 38.77 43.35
CA ASP A 50 -30.92 38.47 43.08
C ASP A 50 -30.73 37.23 42.19
N GLN A 51 -31.48 36.15 42.45
CA GLN A 51 -31.49 34.97 41.57
C GLN A 51 -31.96 35.32 40.16
N LEU A 52 -33.00 36.13 40.04
CA LEU A 52 -33.48 36.62 38.75
C LEU A 52 -32.43 37.49 38.06
N ALA A 53 -31.76 38.39 38.77
CA ALA A 53 -30.67 39.21 38.25
C ALA A 53 -29.47 38.38 37.78
N LYS A 54 -29.10 37.32 38.51
CA LYS A 54 -28.05 36.38 38.11
C LYS A 54 -28.43 35.62 36.85
N ASN A 55 -29.65 35.12 36.77
CA ASN A 55 -30.15 34.41 35.59
C ASN A 55 -30.23 35.32 34.35
N THR A 56 -30.71 36.55 34.52
CA THR A 56 -30.76 37.54 33.43
C THR A 56 -29.36 37.97 32.99
N ALA A 57 -28.41 38.17 33.90
CA ALA A 57 -27.02 38.46 33.56
C ALA A 57 -26.35 37.33 32.75
N ILE A 58 -26.58 36.07 33.14
CA ILE A 58 -26.10 34.90 32.39
C ILE A 58 -26.72 34.87 30.98
N HIS A 59 -28.02 35.13 30.86
CA HIS A 59 -28.70 35.16 29.57
C HIS A 59 -28.19 36.30 28.67
N LEU A 60 -27.98 37.50 29.23
CA LEU A 60 -27.40 38.63 28.51
C LEU A 60 -25.98 38.32 28.01
N GLY A 61 -25.15 37.67 28.83
CA GLY A 61 -23.82 37.22 28.40
C GLY A 61 -23.88 36.25 27.21
N LYS A 62 -24.82 35.29 27.23
CA LYS A 62 -25.06 34.38 26.10
C LYS A 62 -25.49 35.16 24.85
N LEU A 63 -26.40 36.12 25.00
CA LEU A 63 -26.90 36.94 23.89
C LEU A 63 -25.80 37.79 23.25
N VAL A 64 -24.93 38.42 24.04
CA VAL A 64 -23.79 39.20 23.56
C VAL A 64 -22.82 38.33 22.78
N ASN A 65 -22.52 37.12 23.27
CA ASN A 65 -21.66 36.17 22.57
C ASN A 65 -22.28 35.72 21.23
N GLN A 66 -23.59 35.43 21.22
CA GLN A 66 -24.30 35.11 19.98
C GLN A 66 -24.23 36.28 18.98
N HIS A 67 -24.44 37.52 19.44
CA HIS A 67 -24.33 38.70 18.57
C HIS A 67 -22.92 38.86 17.99
N LYS A 68 -21.88 38.64 18.80
CA LYS A 68 -20.49 38.67 18.35
C LYS A 68 -20.25 37.61 17.26
N ILE A 69 -20.66 36.36 17.49
CA ILE A 69 -20.54 35.27 16.51
C ILE A 69 -21.29 35.60 15.21
N LEU A 70 -22.50 36.15 15.30
CA LEU A 70 -23.28 36.57 14.12
C LEU A 70 -22.57 37.67 13.33
N SER A 71 -21.96 38.64 14.02
CA SER A 71 -21.19 39.71 13.38
C SER A 71 -19.95 39.18 12.66
N GLU A 72 -19.19 38.27 13.28
CA GLU A 72 -18.02 37.62 12.68
C GLU A 72 -18.41 36.80 11.44
N ASN A 73 -19.49 36.02 11.53
CA ASN A 73 -20.02 35.25 10.40
C ASN A 73 -20.45 36.14 9.22
N SER A 74 -20.99 37.33 9.49
CA SER A 74 -21.35 38.29 8.44
C SER A 74 -20.13 38.83 7.70
N LEU A 75 -19.00 39.03 8.40
CA LEU A 75 -17.73 39.47 7.81
C LEU A 75 -17.10 38.37 6.97
N LEU A 76 -17.02 37.14 7.51
CA LEU A 76 -16.52 35.98 6.79
C LEU A 76 -17.31 35.70 5.51
N LYS A 77 -18.64 35.90 5.54
CA LYS A 77 -19.48 35.76 4.34
C LYS A 77 -19.14 36.80 3.26
N LYS A 78 -18.79 38.02 3.64
CA LYS A 78 -18.35 39.07 2.70
C LYS A 78 -16.99 38.72 2.10
N GLU A 79 -16.01 38.35 2.92
CA GLU A 79 -14.68 37.92 2.48
C GLU A 79 -14.75 36.72 1.53
N THR A 80 -15.52 35.69 1.88
CA THR A 80 -15.71 34.51 1.01
C THR A 80 -16.44 34.83 -0.30
N SER A 81 -17.36 35.80 -0.31
CA SER A 81 -18.00 36.23 -1.56
C SER A 81 -17.05 36.98 -2.51
N THR A 82 -16.04 37.66 -1.97
CA THR A 82 -15.02 38.37 -2.77
C THR A 82 -13.98 37.43 -3.39
N ILE A 83 -13.78 36.25 -2.79
CA ILE A 83 -12.87 35.23 -3.30
C ILE A 83 -13.57 34.52 -4.46
N SER A 84 -13.22 34.90 -5.69
CA SER A 84 -13.75 34.29 -6.91
C SER A 84 -13.29 32.83 -7.02
N LYS A 85 -14.13 31.96 -7.57
CA LYS A 85 -13.77 30.56 -7.92
C LYS A 85 -12.53 30.48 -8.83
N GLN A 86 -12.17 31.58 -9.48
CA GLN A 86 -10.98 31.70 -10.31
C GLN A 86 -9.68 31.69 -9.50
N ASP A 87 -9.67 32.23 -8.28
CA ASP A 87 -8.47 32.26 -7.43
C ASP A 87 -8.11 30.86 -6.91
N PHE A 88 -9.11 30.04 -6.60
CA PHE A 88 -8.92 28.63 -6.23
C PHE A 88 -8.32 27.78 -7.37
N ASN A 89 -8.70 28.05 -8.62
CA ASN A 89 -8.18 27.31 -9.77
C ASN A 89 -6.73 27.72 -10.14
N ASN A 90 -6.33 28.95 -9.80
CA ASN A 90 -4.97 29.44 -10.08
C ASN A 90 -3.95 29.10 -8.99
N GLN A 91 -4.41 28.72 -7.79
CA GLN A 91 -3.52 28.43 -6.65
C GLN A 91 -3.04 26.97 -6.61
N LEU A 92 -3.73 26.05 -7.28
CA LEU A 92 -3.24 24.67 -7.47
C LEU A 92 -2.68 24.50 -8.88
N PRO A 93 -1.36 24.38 -9.06
CA PRO A 93 -0.83 23.97 -10.36
C PRO A 93 -1.44 22.61 -10.71
N THR A 94 -2.09 22.53 -11.87
CA THR A 94 -2.68 21.27 -12.31
C THR A 94 -1.60 20.19 -12.32
N LYS A 95 -1.99 18.94 -12.03
CA LYS A 95 -1.06 17.78 -12.10
C LYS A 95 -0.31 17.75 -13.44
N LEU A 96 -0.93 18.27 -14.49
CA LEU A 96 -0.39 18.45 -15.83
C LEU A 96 0.78 19.46 -15.87
N ASP A 97 0.67 20.62 -15.22
CA ASP A 97 1.72 21.64 -15.20
C ASP A 97 2.92 21.21 -14.34
N LEU A 98 2.67 20.52 -13.23
CA LEU A 98 3.73 19.89 -12.43
C LEU A 98 4.46 18.81 -13.24
N LEU A 99 3.75 18.07 -14.10
CA LEU A 99 4.34 17.11 -15.03
C LEU A 99 5.20 17.81 -16.09
N LYS A 100 4.65 18.83 -16.75
CA LYS A 100 5.34 19.59 -17.81
C LYS A 100 6.64 20.19 -17.31
N LYS A 101 6.67 20.72 -16.08
CA LYS A 101 7.89 21.26 -15.47
C LYS A 101 8.92 20.19 -15.09
N LYS A 102 8.49 18.94 -14.84
CA LYS A 102 9.39 17.81 -14.53
C LYS A 102 9.99 17.15 -15.78
N ILE A 103 9.36 17.29 -16.95
CA ILE A 103 9.83 16.68 -18.20
C ILE A 103 10.92 17.57 -18.81
N LYS A 104 12.16 17.07 -18.88
CA LYS A 104 13.26 17.72 -19.62
C LYS A 104 12.98 17.59 -21.13
N PRO A 105 13.27 18.61 -21.96
CA PRO A 105 13.15 18.47 -23.41
C PRO A 105 14.06 17.34 -23.88
N VAL A 106 13.47 16.29 -24.47
CA VAL A 106 14.20 15.17 -25.05
C VAL A 106 14.57 15.56 -26.47
N ASN A 107 15.87 15.65 -26.75
CA ASN A 107 16.34 15.63 -28.13
C ASN A 107 16.22 14.19 -28.62
N GLU A 108 15.29 13.95 -29.55
CA GLU A 108 14.95 12.63 -30.09
C GLU A 108 16.16 11.88 -30.66
N ASN A 109 17.24 12.59 -31.03
CA ASN A 109 18.46 12.02 -31.59
C ASN A 109 19.58 11.77 -30.57
N SER A 110 19.37 12.07 -29.28
CA SER A 110 20.36 11.83 -28.23
C SER A 110 20.01 10.59 -27.41
N SER A 111 20.93 9.63 -27.36
CA SER A 111 20.78 8.45 -26.50
C SER A 111 20.79 8.90 -25.03
N ILE A 112 19.64 8.79 -24.36
CA ILE A 112 19.40 9.16 -22.95
C ILE A 112 19.86 8.05 -22.00
N LEU A 113 20.39 6.95 -22.53
CA LEU A 113 20.74 5.77 -21.76
C LEU A 113 22.14 5.98 -21.15
N PRO A 114 22.34 5.78 -19.83
CA PRO A 114 23.68 5.66 -19.28
C PRO A 114 24.41 4.58 -20.07
N THR A 115 25.59 4.91 -20.59
CA THR A 115 26.49 3.97 -21.26
C THR A 115 26.75 2.83 -20.29
N LYS A 116 26.04 1.72 -20.51
CA LYS A 116 26.19 0.39 -19.90
C LYS A 116 26.74 0.45 -18.48
N ASN A 117 25.90 0.26 -17.46
CA ASN A 117 26.38 -0.28 -16.20
C ASN A 117 27.29 -1.45 -16.58
N LYS A 118 28.62 -1.29 -16.39
CA LYS A 118 29.56 -2.37 -16.66
C LYS A 118 29.13 -3.47 -15.70
N LEU A 119 28.44 -4.48 -16.23
CA LEU A 119 28.18 -5.71 -15.51
C LEU A 119 29.51 -6.08 -14.88
N LYS A 120 29.53 -6.27 -13.55
CA LYS A 120 30.76 -6.60 -12.84
C LYS A 120 31.23 -7.93 -13.42
N VAL A 121 32.22 -7.88 -14.30
CA VAL A 121 32.80 -9.07 -14.92
C VAL A 121 33.27 -9.96 -13.79
N ASN A 122 32.73 -11.18 -13.72
CA ASN A 122 33.12 -12.10 -12.68
C ASN A 122 34.59 -12.45 -12.88
N GLN A 123 35.42 -12.09 -11.90
CA GLN A 123 36.86 -12.28 -11.95
C GLN A 123 37.25 -13.76 -11.79
N GLU A 124 36.42 -14.55 -11.13
CA GLU A 124 36.62 -15.98 -10.92
C GLU A 124 36.52 -16.75 -12.26
N ASN A 125 35.58 -16.34 -13.11
CA ASN A 125 35.33 -17.00 -14.40
C ASN A 125 35.95 -16.28 -15.61
N LYS A 126 37.13 -15.67 -15.43
CA LYS A 126 37.79 -14.89 -16.49
C LYS A 126 38.11 -15.69 -17.76
N LYS A 127 38.35 -17.01 -17.62
CA LYS A 127 38.60 -17.91 -18.77
C LYS A 127 37.38 -18.05 -19.67
N TRP A 128 36.18 -17.88 -19.13
CA TRP A 128 34.93 -17.92 -19.87
C TRP A 128 34.24 -16.56 -19.85
N TYR A 129 34.93 -15.54 -20.35
CA TYR A 129 34.40 -14.17 -20.51
C TYR A 129 33.83 -13.51 -19.23
N GLY A 130 34.08 -14.09 -18.05
CA GLY A 130 33.57 -13.60 -16.78
C GLY A 130 32.04 -13.67 -16.64
N PHE A 131 31.40 -14.64 -17.29
CA PHE A 131 29.95 -14.84 -17.20
C PHE A 131 29.56 -15.54 -15.88
N GLY A 132 28.34 -15.26 -15.41
CA GLY A 132 27.74 -15.84 -14.22
C GLY A 132 27.95 -14.98 -12.96
N GLU A 133 26.89 -14.35 -12.49
CA GLU A 133 26.84 -13.68 -11.20
C GLU A 133 26.44 -14.69 -10.10
N LYS A 134 26.99 -14.55 -8.90
CA LYS A 134 26.75 -15.49 -7.78
C LYS A 134 25.38 -15.32 -7.11
N GLU A 135 24.59 -14.33 -7.55
CA GLU A 135 23.28 -14.04 -6.95
C GLU A 135 22.23 -15.05 -7.42
N ILE A 136 21.90 -16.00 -6.54
CA ILE A 136 20.86 -17.00 -6.79
C ILE A 136 19.54 -16.49 -6.23
N THR A 137 18.62 -16.12 -7.12
CA THR A 137 17.22 -15.81 -6.75
C THR A 137 16.37 -17.09 -6.63
N ASP A 138 15.23 -16.99 -5.95
CA ASP A 138 14.30 -18.13 -5.84
C ASP A 138 13.67 -18.52 -7.19
N GLU A 139 13.41 -17.54 -8.07
CA GLU A 139 12.95 -17.79 -9.45
C GLU A 139 13.97 -18.65 -10.21
N MET A 140 15.27 -18.33 -10.10
CA MET A 140 16.34 -19.10 -10.72
C MET A 140 16.42 -20.55 -10.21
N ARG A 141 16.17 -20.77 -8.91
CA ARG A 141 16.12 -22.11 -8.33
C ARG A 141 14.97 -22.93 -8.90
N GLN A 142 13.79 -22.33 -9.02
CA GLN A 142 12.61 -23.00 -9.58
C GLN A 142 12.83 -23.40 -11.04
N GLU A 143 13.37 -22.47 -11.85
CA GLU A 143 13.71 -22.73 -13.26
C GLU A 143 14.74 -23.87 -13.40
N ALA A 144 15.75 -23.92 -12.53
CA ALA A 144 16.72 -25.02 -12.55
C ALA A 144 16.14 -26.37 -12.10
N GLN A 145 15.25 -26.36 -11.10
CA GLN A 145 14.51 -27.57 -10.73
C GLN A 145 13.66 -28.06 -11.90
N LEU A 146 13.09 -27.15 -12.68
CA LEU A 146 12.29 -27.49 -13.85
C LEU A 146 13.12 -28.13 -14.96
N ILE A 147 14.34 -27.62 -15.22
CA ILE A 147 15.29 -28.24 -16.14
C ILE A 147 15.62 -29.68 -15.71
N ARG A 148 15.79 -29.95 -14.41
CA ARG A 148 15.99 -31.31 -13.91
C ARG A 148 14.77 -32.20 -14.15
N LEU A 149 13.58 -31.65 -14.00
CA LEU A 149 12.31 -32.35 -14.20
C LEU A 149 11.89 -32.44 -15.68
N GLN A 150 12.70 -31.97 -16.63
CA GLN A 150 12.36 -32.00 -18.06
C GLN A 150 11.98 -33.39 -18.59
N GLN A 151 12.59 -34.46 -18.04
CA GLN A 151 12.23 -35.84 -18.36
C GLN A 151 10.81 -36.21 -17.97
N PHE A 152 10.28 -35.59 -16.93
CA PHE A 152 8.91 -35.80 -16.51
C PHE A 152 7.92 -34.98 -17.35
N LEU A 153 8.30 -33.78 -17.82
CA LEU A 153 7.38 -32.86 -18.50
C LEU A 153 6.90 -33.36 -19.86
N ASP A 154 7.79 -33.99 -20.64
CA ASP A 154 7.48 -34.45 -21.99
C ASP A 154 7.82 -35.94 -22.17
N PRO A 155 6.82 -36.83 -22.35
CA PRO A 155 7.06 -38.26 -22.54
C PRO A 155 7.66 -38.60 -23.90
N THR A 156 7.58 -37.70 -24.88
CA THR A 156 8.04 -37.94 -26.25
C THR A 156 9.54 -37.72 -26.39
N LYS A 157 10.11 -36.86 -25.53
CA LYS A 157 11.53 -36.52 -25.53
C LYS A 157 12.27 -37.36 -24.50
N ARG A 158 13.40 -37.91 -24.93
CA ARG A 158 14.34 -38.61 -24.05
C ARG A 158 15.48 -37.67 -23.74
N PHE A 159 15.66 -37.39 -22.45
CA PHE A 159 16.78 -36.61 -21.96
C PHE A 159 17.87 -37.53 -21.40
N ASN A 160 19.11 -37.10 -21.50
CA ASN A 160 20.22 -37.81 -20.87
C ASN A 160 20.01 -37.81 -19.35
N ARG A 161 20.33 -38.95 -18.74
CA ARG A 161 20.31 -39.10 -17.29
C ARG A 161 21.59 -38.51 -16.73
N ASP A 162 21.74 -37.21 -16.85
CA ASP A 162 22.90 -36.54 -16.27
C ASP A 162 22.72 -36.49 -14.76
N THR A 163 23.73 -37.02 -14.06
CA THR A 163 23.89 -36.95 -12.60
C THR A 163 24.35 -35.56 -12.20
N ALA A 164 23.76 -34.50 -12.76
CA ALA A 164 24.01 -33.17 -12.25
C ALA A 164 23.60 -33.18 -10.77
N SER A 165 24.53 -32.77 -9.91
CA SER A 165 24.28 -32.60 -8.48
C SER A 165 22.97 -31.85 -8.27
N GLU A 166 22.26 -32.15 -7.19
CA GLU A 166 21.00 -31.47 -6.83
C GLU A 166 21.14 -29.95 -6.73
N GLU A 167 22.38 -29.47 -6.60
CA GLU A 167 22.76 -28.07 -6.53
C GLU A 167 22.98 -27.46 -7.92
N LEU A 168 22.49 -26.23 -8.07
CA LEU A 168 22.77 -25.34 -9.20
C LEU A 168 24.29 -25.23 -9.43
N PRO A 169 24.76 -25.18 -10.71
CA PRO A 169 26.14 -24.84 -10.99
C PRO A 169 26.53 -23.50 -10.33
N GLU A 170 27.78 -23.38 -9.90
CA GLU A 170 28.26 -22.16 -9.24
C GLU A 170 28.16 -20.92 -10.13
N HIS A 171 28.34 -21.10 -11.43
CA HIS A 171 28.27 -20.05 -12.44
C HIS A 171 27.20 -20.41 -13.47
N PHE A 172 26.14 -19.61 -13.55
CA PHE A 172 25.10 -19.76 -14.56
C PHE A 172 24.50 -18.40 -14.92
N GLU A 173 23.90 -18.32 -16.11
CA GLU A 173 23.16 -17.14 -16.57
C GLU A 173 21.87 -17.59 -17.24
N ILE A 174 20.83 -16.75 -17.13
CA ILE A 174 19.56 -16.95 -17.83
C ILE A 174 19.57 -16.06 -19.06
N GLY A 175 19.63 -16.68 -20.23
CA GLY A 175 19.52 -16.01 -21.52
C GLY A 175 18.14 -16.19 -22.15
N THR A 176 17.81 -15.30 -23.08
CA THR A 176 16.63 -15.43 -23.95
C THR A 176 17.08 -15.69 -25.38
N PHE A 177 16.41 -16.60 -26.09
CA PHE A 177 16.69 -16.84 -27.50
C PHE A 177 16.31 -15.63 -28.35
N GLU A 178 17.25 -15.14 -29.16
CA GLU A 178 17.00 -14.10 -30.16
C GLU A 178 16.51 -14.74 -31.47
N ASN A 179 15.46 -14.17 -32.05
CA ASN A 179 14.86 -14.71 -33.26
C ASN A 179 15.75 -14.42 -34.48
N ASN A 180 16.07 -15.44 -35.27
CA ASN A 180 16.75 -15.28 -36.54
C ASN A 180 15.75 -14.88 -37.65
N SER A 181 16.16 -13.97 -38.56
CA SER A 181 15.36 -13.57 -39.72
C SER A 181 15.05 -14.73 -40.67
N ALA A 182 15.92 -15.73 -40.76
CA ALA A 182 15.73 -16.90 -41.62
C ALA A 182 14.56 -17.80 -41.18
N ASP A 183 14.21 -17.79 -39.89
CA ASP A 183 13.14 -18.62 -39.32
C ASP A 183 11.92 -17.79 -38.93
N TYR A 184 11.49 -16.91 -39.85
CA TYR A 184 10.39 -15.99 -39.59
C TYR A 184 9.12 -16.74 -39.19
N TYR A 185 8.74 -17.80 -39.91
CA TYR A 185 7.43 -18.43 -39.69
C TYR A 185 7.36 -19.36 -38.48
N ASN A 186 8.47 -19.95 -38.01
CA ASN A 186 8.45 -20.84 -36.85
C ASN A 186 8.85 -20.16 -35.53
N ARG A 187 9.17 -18.85 -35.55
CA ARG A 187 9.52 -18.12 -34.33
C ARG A 187 8.32 -17.92 -33.41
N PHE A 188 8.59 -17.84 -32.11
CA PHE A 188 7.59 -17.42 -31.14
C PHE A 188 7.09 -15.99 -31.40
N THR A 189 5.76 -15.83 -31.39
CA THR A 189 5.10 -14.53 -31.40
C THR A 189 5.26 -13.82 -30.05
N ASN A 190 5.08 -12.51 -30.01
CA ASN A 190 5.18 -11.75 -28.77
C ASN A 190 4.17 -12.17 -27.70
N LYS A 191 3.07 -12.84 -28.10
CA LYS A 191 2.05 -13.35 -27.17
C LYS A 191 2.45 -14.67 -26.54
N GLU A 192 3.17 -15.51 -27.28
CA GLU A 192 3.64 -16.81 -26.81
C GLU A 192 4.83 -16.69 -25.89
N LYS A 193 5.73 -15.72 -26.13
CA LYS A 193 6.88 -15.45 -25.27
C LYS A 193 6.44 -15.12 -23.85
N LYS A 194 6.78 -15.98 -22.88
CA LYS A 194 6.56 -15.71 -21.46
C LYS A 194 7.87 -15.37 -20.75
N ARG A 195 7.74 -15.02 -19.47
CA ARG A 195 8.87 -14.80 -18.58
C ARG A 195 9.30 -16.17 -18.03
N GLY A 196 10.41 -16.69 -18.56
CA GLY A 196 11.01 -17.95 -18.12
C GLY A 196 10.30 -19.20 -18.63
N THR A 197 10.89 -20.37 -18.35
CA THR A 197 10.35 -21.66 -18.83
C THR A 197 9.13 -22.10 -18.03
N LEU A 198 9.02 -21.70 -16.76
CA LEU A 198 7.82 -21.95 -15.95
C LEU A 198 6.61 -21.24 -16.55
N GLY A 199 6.79 -19.99 -17.00
CA GLY A 199 5.73 -19.23 -17.67
C GLY A 199 5.25 -19.90 -18.95
N ASP A 200 6.18 -20.44 -19.74
CA ASP A 200 5.86 -21.14 -20.99
C ASP A 200 5.06 -22.43 -20.74
N ILE A 201 5.39 -23.17 -19.68
CA ILE A 201 4.65 -24.39 -19.30
C ILE A 201 3.24 -24.05 -18.82
N LEU A 202 3.09 -23.04 -17.97
CA LEU A 202 1.78 -22.61 -17.48
C LEU A 202 0.86 -22.08 -18.59
N ALA A 203 1.43 -21.61 -19.70
CA ALA A 203 0.67 -21.19 -20.86
C ALA A 203 0.20 -22.37 -21.75
N ASN A 204 0.73 -23.58 -21.55
CA ASN A 204 0.43 -24.74 -22.38
C ASN A 204 -0.49 -25.73 -21.64
N GLU A 205 -1.80 -25.67 -21.95
CA GLU A 205 -2.84 -26.50 -21.33
C GLU A 205 -2.56 -28.01 -21.47
N ASN A 206 -2.09 -28.45 -22.64
CA ASN A 206 -1.79 -29.87 -22.88
C ASN A 206 -0.67 -30.40 -21.97
N MET A 207 0.33 -29.55 -21.68
CA MET A 207 1.39 -29.92 -20.73
C MET A 207 0.85 -30.01 -19.30
N LEU A 208 -0.02 -29.07 -18.90
CA LEU A 208 -0.64 -29.09 -17.56
C LEU A 208 -1.50 -30.34 -17.37
N ASP A 209 -2.36 -30.66 -18.34
CA ASP A 209 -3.19 -31.87 -18.31
C ASP A 209 -2.33 -33.14 -18.19
N TYR A 210 -1.23 -33.21 -18.93
CA TYR A 210 -0.31 -34.33 -18.83
C TYR A 210 0.35 -34.41 -17.44
N ILE A 211 0.85 -33.30 -16.91
CA ILE A 211 1.47 -33.22 -15.58
C ILE A 211 0.48 -33.66 -14.50
N ASP A 212 -0.77 -33.21 -14.56
CA ASP A 212 -1.82 -33.54 -13.60
C ASP A 212 -2.23 -35.01 -13.67
N THR A 213 -2.50 -35.52 -14.86
CA THR A 213 -2.88 -36.93 -15.05
C THR A 213 -1.74 -37.88 -14.65
N LYS A 214 -0.49 -37.52 -14.96
CA LYS A 214 0.67 -38.33 -14.63
C LYS A 214 0.98 -38.29 -13.14
N SER A 215 0.97 -37.11 -12.52
CA SER A 215 1.24 -36.94 -11.10
C SER A 215 0.21 -37.68 -10.24
N THR A 216 -1.08 -37.52 -10.52
CA THR A 216 -2.16 -38.23 -9.82
C THR A 216 -2.03 -39.74 -9.95
N LYS A 217 -1.67 -40.25 -11.13
CA LYS A 217 -1.39 -41.68 -11.34
C LYS A 217 -0.23 -42.17 -10.48
N ILE A 218 0.88 -41.43 -10.41
CA ILE A 218 2.04 -41.77 -9.57
C ILE A 218 1.65 -41.77 -8.09
N PHE A 219 0.98 -40.72 -7.61
CA PHE A 219 0.53 -40.63 -6.21
C PHE A 219 -0.40 -41.79 -5.82
N ASN A 220 -1.34 -42.16 -6.69
CA ASN A 220 -2.23 -43.29 -6.45
C ASN A 220 -1.47 -44.63 -6.43
N GLN A 221 -0.50 -44.81 -7.33
CA GLN A 221 0.36 -46.00 -7.34
C GLN A 221 1.19 -46.09 -6.06
N GLU A 222 1.78 -45.00 -5.57
CA GLU A 222 2.53 -45.00 -4.32
C GLU A 222 1.63 -45.30 -3.12
N ARG A 223 0.46 -44.66 -3.03
CA ARG A 223 -0.53 -44.93 -1.97
C ARG A 223 -0.95 -46.40 -1.94
N THR A 224 -1.19 -47.00 -3.11
CA THR A 224 -1.55 -48.43 -3.17
C THR A 224 -0.39 -49.34 -2.77
N LYS A 225 0.85 -49.04 -3.16
CA LYS A 225 2.06 -49.76 -2.70
C LYS A 225 2.20 -49.70 -1.17
N VAL A 226 2.07 -48.52 -0.58
CA VAL A 226 2.13 -48.33 0.88
C VAL A 226 1.00 -49.11 1.59
N ARG A 227 -0.23 -49.05 1.07
CA ARG A 227 -1.36 -49.83 1.62
C ARG A 227 -1.12 -51.34 1.56
N LYS A 228 -0.60 -51.85 0.44
CA LYS A 228 -0.25 -53.27 0.28
C LYS A 228 0.84 -53.70 1.25
N SER A 229 1.90 -52.89 1.39
CA SER A 229 2.97 -53.11 2.37
C SER A 229 2.43 -53.18 3.80
N LYS A 230 1.64 -52.19 4.24
CA LYS A 230 1.02 -52.19 5.57
C LYS A 230 0.12 -53.42 5.82
N ARG A 231 -0.68 -53.84 4.82
CA ARG A 231 -1.50 -55.05 4.91
C ARG A 231 -0.65 -56.30 5.09
N PHE A 232 0.44 -56.42 4.33
CA PHE A 232 1.37 -57.56 4.42
C PHE A 232 2.05 -57.68 5.79
N PHE A 233 2.46 -56.56 6.40
CA PHE A 233 3.01 -56.58 7.76
C PHE A 233 1.95 -56.86 8.82
N LYS A 234 0.69 -56.44 8.60
CA LYS A 234 -0.42 -56.72 9.51
C LYS A 234 -0.84 -58.20 9.49
N SER A 235 -0.77 -58.88 8.35
CA SER A 235 -1.12 -60.30 8.22
C SER A 235 -0.03 -61.26 8.75
N LYS A 236 1.16 -60.76 9.11
CA LYS A 236 2.27 -61.54 9.67
C LYS A 236 2.38 -61.44 11.20
N LYS A 237 1.54 -60.61 11.84
CA LYS A 237 1.36 -60.58 13.29
C LYS A 237 0.12 -61.38 13.66
#